data_AF-A0A937YMP7-F1
#
_entry.id   AF-A0A937YMP7-F1
#
_cell.length_a   1.000
_cell.length_b   1.000
_cell.length_c   1.000
_cell.angle_alpha   90.00
_cell.angle_beta   90.00
_cell.angle_gamma   90.00
#
_symmetry.space_group_name_H-M   'P 1'
#
loop_
_entity.id
_entity.type
_entity.pdbx_description
1 polymer ?
#
loop_
_entity_poly.entity_id
_entity_poly.type
_entity_poly.pdbx_seq_one_letter_code
_entity_poly.pdbx_strand_id
1 'polypeptide(L)'
;MRRRVITVNDKMQRGYRYFRTEPVGRNFDPEFKPELTPKEMLALGVFGGKYMTDCRKEFPSSWFTRAKLSPAGRNDALNYFGVDASKPLSVWRQNGWLHPDDPRGWFQWYCRYYMGRRVPEEDRRQIKRWKAFRRHIAQIKRSCEPGDPFCRPRQRQALLHWAYDSRTI
;
A
#
# COMPACT_ATOMS: atom_id res chain seq x y z
N MET A 1 5.21 -23.63 -7.48
CA MET A 1 6.28 -22.91 -6.75
C MET A 1 6.56 -23.65 -5.44
N ARG A 2 7.81 -23.81 -5.00
CA ARG A 2 8.08 -24.42 -3.68
C ARG A 2 7.58 -23.48 -2.57
N ARG A 3 6.75 -23.98 -1.65
CA ARG A 3 6.28 -23.21 -0.48
C ARG A 3 7.50 -22.68 0.28
N ARG A 4 7.62 -21.36 0.39
CA ARG A 4 8.69 -20.71 1.15
C ARG A 4 8.10 -20.11 2.42
N VAL A 5 8.69 -20.44 3.56
CA VAL A 5 8.37 -19.81 4.84
C VAL A 5 9.14 -18.48 4.93
N ILE A 6 8.43 -17.44 5.33
CA ILE A 6 9.01 -16.14 5.68
C ILE A 6 8.84 -15.96 7.19
N THR A 7 9.89 -15.49 7.84
CA THR A 7 9.85 -15.09 9.26
C THR A 7 10.09 -13.59 9.34
N VAL A 8 9.18 -12.88 10.02
CA VAL A 8 9.18 -11.42 10.15
C VAL A 8 9.58 -11.05 11.57
N ASN A 9 10.56 -10.15 11.64
CA ASN A 9 11.02 -9.52 12.87
C ASN A 9 11.24 -8.02 12.59
N ASP A 10 10.26 -7.21 12.97
CA ASP A 10 10.29 -5.75 12.86
C ASP A 10 9.76 -5.10 14.16
N LYS A 11 9.49 -3.79 14.17
CA LYS A 11 9.01 -3.11 15.38
C LYS A 11 7.58 -3.48 15.78
N MET A 12 6.78 -4.08 14.90
CA MET A 12 5.36 -4.40 15.12
C MET A 12 5.09 -5.90 15.25
N GLN A 13 5.99 -6.75 14.74
CA GLN A 13 5.85 -8.21 14.78
C GLN A 13 7.20 -8.87 15.11
N ARG A 14 7.19 -9.85 16.01
CA ARG A 14 8.34 -10.70 16.34
C ARG A 14 7.97 -12.15 16.12
N GLY A 15 8.77 -12.88 15.35
CA GLY A 15 8.54 -14.29 15.06
C GLY A 15 7.29 -14.59 14.23
N TYR A 16 6.63 -13.60 13.62
CA TYR A 16 5.47 -13.86 12.75
C TYR A 16 5.94 -14.63 11.52
N ARG A 17 5.20 -15.69 11.16
CA ARG A 17 5.55 -16.57 10.04
C ARG A 17 4.39 -16.71 9.09
N TYR A 18 4.68 -16.71 7.81
CA TYR A 18 3.69 -16.97 6.76
C TYR A 18 4.32 -17.69 5.58
N PHE A 19 3.48 -18.36 4.79
CA PHE A 19 3.89 -19.04 3.57
C PHE A 19 3.68 -18.13 2.35
N ARG A 20 4.64 -18.18 1.41
CA ARG A 20 4.42 -17.76 0.04
C ARG A 20 4.01 -18.98 -0.78
N THR A 21 2.81 -18.92 -1.33
CA THR A 21 2.18 -19.99 -2.12
C THR A 21 2.19 -19.66 -3.60
N GLU A 22 2.19 -18.37 -3.96
CA GLU A 22 2.16 -17.88 -5.35
C GLU A 22 3.47 -17.21 -5.78
N PRO A 23 3.78 -17.17 -7.10
CA PRO A 23 4.91 -16.41 -7.61
C PRO A 23 4.75 -14.90 -7.37
N VAL A 24 5.89 -14.22 -7.20
CA VAL A 24 5.91 -12.77 -6.98
C VAL A 24 5.26 -12.04 -8.14
N GLY A 25 4.29 -11.18 -7.84
CA GLY A 25 3.57 -10.37 -8.84
C GLY A 25 2.69 -11.17 -9.80
N ARG A 26 2.33 -12.42 -9.49
CA ARG A 26 1.52 -13.29 -10.34
C ARG A 26 0.34 -13.88 -9.57
N ASN A 27 -0.61 -14.44 -10.32
CA ASN A 27 -1.79 -15.15 -9.82
C ASN A 27 -2.57 -14.32 -8.80
N PHE A 28 -2.81 -13.07 -9.14
CA PHE A 28 -3.70 -12.21 -8.37
C PHE A 28 -5.13 -12.65 -8.61
N ASP A 29 -6.00 -12.34 -7.65
CA ASP A 29 -7.43 -12.41 -7.83
C ASP A 29 -7.80 -11.65 -9.12
N PRO A 30 -8.59 -12.24 -10.03
CA PRO A 30 -8.93 -11.62 -11.31
C PRO A 30 -9.57 -10.22 -11.18
N GLU A 31 -10.21 -9.93 -10.05
CA GLU A 31 -10.80 -8.62 -9.77
C GLU A 31 -9.78 -7.59 -9.27
N PHE A 32 -8.64 -8.04 -8.74
CA PHE A 32 -7.61 -7.17 -8.18
C PHE A 32 -6.56 -6.78 -9.22
N LYS A 33 -6.75 -5.59 -9.80
CA LYS A 33 -5.91 -5.03 -10.86
C LYS A 33 -5.31 -3.69 -10.41
N PRO A 34 -4.38 -3.68 -9.42
CA PRO A 34 -3.72 -2.45 -8.99
C PRO A 34 -2.91 -1.85 -10.15
N GLU A 35 -2.92 -0.53 -10.26
CA GLU A 35 -2.23 0.22 -11.31
C GLU A 35 -0.76 0.49 -10.93
N LEU A 36 -0.42 0.34 -9.65
CA LEU A 36 0.93 0.55 -9.11
C LEU A 36 1.39 -0.68 -8.34
N THR A 37 2.63 -1.09 -8.58
CA THR A 37 3.33 -2.09 -7.75
C THR A 37 3.77 -1.49 -6.42
N PRO A 38 4.06 -2.30 -5.39
CA PRO A 38 4.62 -1.80 -4.13
C PRO A 38 5.92 -1.01 -4.30
N LYS A 39 6.78 -1.44 -5.23
CA LYS A 39 8.02 -0.74 -5.58
C LYS A 39 7.75 0.65 -6.14
N GLU A 40 6.78 0.78 -7.04
CA GLU A 40 6.40 2.07 -7.63
C GLU A 40 5.76 2.98 -6.59
N MET A 41 4.84 2.46 -5.76
CA MET A 41 4.26 3.23 -4.66
C MET A 41 5.34 3.83 -3.75
N LEU A 42 6.32 3.02 -3.34
CA LEU A 42 7.46 3.49 -2.53
C LEU A 42 8.28 4.56 -3.25
N ALA A 43 8.51 4.43 -4.55
CA ALA A 43 9.28 5.38 -5.33
C ALA A 43 8.54 6.71 -5.56
N LEU A 44 7.21 6.67 -5.72
CA LEU A 44 6.39 7.88 -5.86
C LEU A 44 6.33 8.68 -4.56
N GLY A 45 6.42 7.99 -3.43
CA GLY A 45 6.26 8.58 -2.11
C GLY A 45 4.81 8.46 -1.67
N VAL A 46 4.61 7.61 -0.68
CA VAL A 46 3.34 7.31 -0.06
C VAL A 46 3.49 7.31 1.45
N PHE A 47 2.41 7.63 2.17
CA PHE A 47 2.34 7.60 3.63
C PHE A 47 3.42 8.46 4.32
N GLY A 48 3.83 9.56 3.69
CA GLY A 48 4.86 10.48 4.19
C GLY A 48 6.22 9.81 4.38
N GLY A 49 6.52 8.77 3.62
CA GLY A 49 7.77 8.00 3.67
C GLY A 49 8.02 7.22 4.96
N LYS A 50 7.13 7.29 5.96
CA LYS A 50 7.35 6.61 7.25
C LYS A 50 7.14 5.10 7.16
N TYR A 51 6.29 4.68 6.23
CA TYR A 51 5.89 3.28 6.08
C TYR A 51 7.05 2.41 5.56
N MET A 52 7.10 1.12 5.96
CA MET A 52 8.16 0.15 5.64
C MET A 52 9.61 0.55 6.02
N THR A 53 9.81 1.55 6.88
CA THR A 53 11.17 2.02 7.24
C THR A 53 11.99 0.98 8.01
N ASP A 54 11.34 0.02 8.67
CA ASP A 54 11.93 -1.07 9.45
C ASP A 54 11.63 -2.47 8.89
N CYS A 55 10.94 -2.59 7.75
CA CYS A 55 10.55 -3.86 7.14
C CYS A 55 11.48 -4.30 5.99
N ARG A 56 12.64 -3.65 5.80
CA ARG A 56 13.49 -3.84 4.60
C ARG A 56 14.00 -5.26 4.40
N LYS A 57 14.12 -6.06 5.47
CA LYS A 57 14.56 -7.46 5.40
C LYS A 57 13.47 -8.42 4.90
N GLU A 58 12.20 -8.01 4.94
CA GLU A 58 11.07 -8.83 4.51
C GLU A 58 10.86 -8.82 2.98
N PHE A 59 11.20 -7.70 2.34
CA PHE A 59 10.93 -7.42 0.93
C PHE A 59 12.22 -7.30 0.11
N PRO A 60 12.16 -7.44 -1.24
CA PRO A 60 13.35 -7.32 -2.08
C PRO A 60 14.05 -5.97 -1.91
N SER A 61 15.39 -5.97 -1.81
CA SER A 61 16.20 -4.75 -1.70
C SER A 61 15.95 -3.76 -2.85
N SER A 62 15.64 -4.28 -4.04
CA SER A 62 15.32 -3.49 -5.25
C SER A 62 14.06 -2.63 -5.12
N TRP A 63 13.17 -2.92 -4.14
CA TRP A 63 12.02 -2.06 -3.85
C TRP A 63 12.44 -0.75 -3.16
N PHE A 64 13.57 -0.77 -2.47
CA PHE A 64 14.03 0.34 -1.65
C PHE A 64 15.06 1.24 -2.33
N THR A 65 15.60 0.84 -3.50
CA THR A 65 16.63 1.61 -4.22
C THR A 65 16.22 3.03 -4.56
N ARG A 66 14.95 3.26 -4.95
CA ARG A 66 14.40 4.58 -5.28
C ARG A 66 13.27 5.00 -4.34
N ALA A 67 13.10 4.30 -3.23
CA ALA A 67 12.01 4.56 -2.30
C ALA A 67 12.20 5.88 -1.57
N LYS A 68 11.15 6.69 -1.50
CA LYS A 68 11.12 7.91 -0.69
C LYS A 68 10.74 7.55 0.75
N LEU A 69 11.75 7.33 1.59
CA LEU A 69 11.58 6.94 2.98
C LEU A 69 12.00 8.04 3.96
N SER A 70 11.32 8.12 5.09
CA SER A 70 11.64 9.02 6.20
C SER A 70 11.70 8.22 7.52
N PRO A 71 12.86 7.64 7.86
CA PRO A 71 13.03 6.84 9.07
C PRO A 71 12.81 7.62 10.37
N ALA A 72 13.20 8.90 10.40
CA ALA A 72 13.08 9.76 11.58
C ALA A 72 11.60 10.02 11.95
N GLY A 73 10.76 10.31 10.96
CA GLY A 73 9.37 10.68 11.21
C GLY A 73 8.58 10.76 9.92
N ARG A 74 7.27 11.00 10.02
CA ARG A 74 6.45 11.29 8.84
C ARG A 74 6.93 12.59 8.18
N ASN A 75 7.10 12.59 6.87
CA ASN A 75 7.39 13.77 6.06
C ASN A 75 6.48 13.79 4.82
N ASP A 76 5.42 14.61 4.86
CA ASP A 76 4.44 14.67 3.76
C ASP A 76 4.99 15.32 2.49
N ALA A 77 6.09 16.08 2.56
CA ALA A 77 6.78 16.58 1.36
C ALA A 77 7.40 15.45 0.51
N LEU A 78 7.57 14.25 1.07
CA LEU A 78 7.98 13.08 0.30
C LEU A 78 6.86 12.48 -0.54
N ASN A 79 5.60 12.73 -0.19
CA ASN A 79 4.47 12.26 -0.99
C ASN A 79 4.53 12.87 -2.40
N TYR A 80 4.05 12.14 -3.41
CA TYR A 80 4.07 12.64 -4.79
C TYR A 80 3.40 14.03 -4.93
N PHE A 81 2.24 14.21 -4.29
CA PHE A 81 1.52 15.49 -4.29
C PHE A 81 1.91 16.41 -3.11
N GLY A 82 2.91 16.05 -2.30
CA GLY A 82 3.41 16.89 -1.20
C GLY A 82 2.44 17.13 -0.04
N VAL A 83 1.32 16.39 0.06
CA VAL A 83 0.24 16.63 1.04
C VAL A 83 -0.08 15.40 1.89
N ASP A 84 -0.61 15.61 3.10
CA ASP A 84 -1.13 14.54 3.96
C ASP A 84 -2.47 13.99 3.44
N ALA A 85 -2.49 12.68 3.16
CA ALA A 85 -3.70 11.94 2.81
C ALA A 85 -3.94 10.69 3.66
N SER A 86 -3.28 10.58 4.81
CA SER A 86 -3.38 9.42 5.70
C SER A 86 -4.31 9.71 6.89
N LYS A 87 -4.85 8.65 7.50
CA LYS A 87 -5.41 8.72 8.85
C LYS A 87 -4.38 8.18 9.85
N PRO A 88 -4.31 8.71 11.08
CA PRO A 88 -3.42 8.18 12.12
C PRO A 88 -3.69 6.70 12.42
N LEU A 89 -2.66 5.94 12.78
CA LEU A 89 -2.79 4.50 13.08
C LEU A 89 -3.81 4.22 14.21
N SER A 90 -3.97 5.13 15.16
CA SER A 90 -4.99 5.05 16.22
C SER A 90 -6.41 4.97 15.64
N VAL A 91 -6.72 5.76 14.62
CA VAL A 91 -8.01 5.74 13.92
C VAL A 91 -8.22 4.39 13.21
N TRP A 92 -7.16 3.83 12.63
CA TRP A 92 -7.24 2.49 12.00
C TRP A 92 -7.52 1.38 13.02
N ARG A 93 -6.91 1.47 14.21
CA ARG A 93 -7.17 0.55 15.32
C ARG A 93 -8.60 0.67 15.83
N GLN A 94 -9.06 1.88 16.10
CA GLN A 94 -10.40 2.15 16.63
C GLN A 94 -11.51 1.63 15.68
N ASN A 95 -11.30 1.73 14.36
CA ASN A 95 -12.26 1.27 13.37
C ASN A 95 -12.12 -0.22 12.99
N GLY A 96 -11.21 -0.98 13.62
CA GLY A 96 -11.02 -2.40 13.29
C GLY A 96 -10.53 -2.65 11.85
N TRP A 97 -9.84 -1.68 11.26
CA TRP A 97 -9.38 -1.75 9.86
C TRP A 97 -8.05 -2.48 9.67
N LEU A 98 -7.36 -2.80 10.77
CA LEU A 98 -6.13 -3.58 10.77
C LEU A 98 -6.45 -5.06 10.93
N HIS A 99 -5.67 -5.90 10.26
CA HIS A 99 -5.69 -7.33 10.47
C HIS A 99 -4.50 -7.71 11.37
N PRO A 100 -4.61 -8.66 12.31
CA PRO A 100 -3.50 -9.05 13.20
C PRO A 100 -2.23 -9.43 12.42
N ASP A 101 -2.41 -10.13 11.32
CA ASP A 101 -1.30 -10.50 10.44
C ASP A 101 -0.64 -9.28 9.80
N ASP A 102 -1.38 -8.23 9.46
CA ASP A 102 -0.89 -7.02 8.79
C ASP A 102 -1.15 -5.77 9.65
N PRO A 103 -0.40 -5.59 10.74
CA PRO A 103 -0.70 -4.56 11.72
C PRO A 103 -0.39 -3.13 11.21
N ARG A 104 0.21 -3.00 10.03
CA ARG A 104 0.35 -1.72 9.31
C ARG A 104 -0.78 -1.48 8.31
N GLY A 105 -1.69 -2.43 8.12
CA GLY A 105 -2.89 -2.32 7.31
C GLY A 105 -2.68 -2.64 5.81
N TRP A 106 -3.54 -2.04 4.98
CA TRP A 106 -3.69 -2.33 3.55
C TRP A 106 -2.36 -2.46 2.78
N PHE A 107 -1.43 -1.49 2.95
CA PHE A 107 -0.22 -1.51 2.13
C PHE A 107 0.73 -2.66 2.49
N GLN A 108 0.81 -3.05 3.76
CA GLN A 108 1.54 -4.25 4.18
C GLN A 108 0.88 -5.52 3.67
N TRP A 109 -0.46 -5.60 3.74
CA TRP A 109 -1.20 -6.68 3.10
C TRP A 109 -0.85 -6.77 1.60
N TYR A 110 -0.88 -5.64 0.87
CA TYR A 110 -0.60 -5.61 -0.56
C TYR A 110 0.85 -6.03 -0.85
N CYS A 111 1.82 -5.57 -0.07
CA CYS A 111 3.21 -5.99 -0.20
C CYS A 111 3.35 -7.52 -0.07
N ARG A 112 2.71 -8.13 0.94
CA ARG A 112 2.77 -9.58 1.17
C ARG A 112 1.99 -10.36 0.13
N TYR A 113 0.83 -9.86 -0.29
CA TYR A 113 0.02 -10.42 -1.36
C TYR A 113 0.79 -10.44 -2.69
N TYR A 114 1.44 -9.32 -3.03
CA TYR A 114 2.34 -9.21 -4.17
C TYR A 114 3.50 -10.20 -4.08
N MET A 115 4.05 -10.41 -2.89
CA MET A 115 5.11 -11.41 -2.64
C MET A 115 4.61 -12.87 -2.63
N GLY A 116 3.31 -13.11 -2.84
CA GLY A 116 2.75 -14.45 -2.99
C GLY A 116 2.12 -15.06 -1.73
N ARG A 117 1.90 -14.29 -0.66
CA ARG A 117 1.07 -14.74 0.47
C ARG A 117 -0.40 -14.74 0.06
N ARG A 118 -1.17 -15.74 0.50
CA ARG A 118 -2.62 -15.79 0.33
C ARG A 118 -3.29 -16.05 1.67
N VAL A 119 -4.30 -15.25 1.99
CA VAL A 119 -5.14 -15.36 3.18
C VAL A 119 -6.58 -15.13 2.72
N PRO A 120 -7.33 -16.18 2.31
CA PRO A 120 -8.52 -16.02 1.47
C PRO A 120 -9.56 -15.02 2.00
N GLU A 121 -9.83 -15.01 3.31
CA GLU A 121 -10.80 -14.10 3.91
C GLU A 121 -10.33 -12.65 3.92
N GLU A 122 -9.07 -12.41 4.31
CA GLU A 122 -8.51 -11.05 4.32
C GLU A 122 -8.27 -10.54 2.91
N ASP A 123 -7.86 -11.41 1.97
CA ASP A 123 -7.70 -11.06 0.57
C ASP A 123 -9.01 -10.55 -0.02
N ARG A 124 -10.12 -11.29 0.19
CA ARG A 124 -11.47 -10.86 -0.22
C ARG A 124 -11.85 -9.52 0.42
N ARG A 125 -11.59 -9.33 1.72
CA ARG A 125 -11.91 -8.09 2.43
C ARG A 125 -11.15 -6.90 1.86
N GLN A 126 -9.85 -7.05 1.64
CA GLN A 126 -8.97 -5.99 1.18
C GLN A 126 -9.27 -5.64 -0.28
N ILE A 127 -9.47 -6.61 -1.16
CA ILE A 127 -9.87 -6.39 -2.56
C ILE A 127 -11.22 -5.65 -2.63
N LYS A 128 -12.19 -6.03 -1.80
CA LYS A 128 -13.48 -5.30 -1.71
C LYS A 128 -13.28 -3.83 -1.32
N ARG A 129 -12.43 -3.53 -0.34
CA ARG A 129 -12.12 -2.14 0.06
C ARG A 129 -11.44 -1.36 -1.05
N TRP A 130 -10.48 -1.99 -1.74
CA TRP A 130 -9.79 -1.38 -2.88
C TRP A 130 -10.74 -1.06 -4.02
N LYS A 131 -11.64 -1.98 -4.41
CA LYS A 131 -12.68 -1.73 -5.41
C LYS A 131 -13.58 -0.56 -5.00
N ALA A 132 -14.02 -0.52 -3.74
CA ALA A 132 -14.85 0.57 -3.23
C ALA A 132 -14.12 1.93 -3.28
N PHE A 133 -12.79 1.95 -3.11
CA PHE A 133 -11.98 3.17 -3.16
C PHE A 133 -11.95 3.81 -4.56
N ARG A 134 -12.22 3.04 -5.62
CA ARG A 134 -12.33 3.51 -7.02
C ARG A 134 -13.32 4.67 -7.19
N ARG A 135 -14.33 4.80 -6.33
CA ARG A 135 -15.29 5.93 -6.35
C ARG A 135 -14.59 7.30 -6.28
N HIS A 136 -13.40 7.37 -5.66
CA HIS A 136 -12.63 8.62 -5.58
C HIS A 136 -12.08 9.06 -6.94
N ILE A 137 -11.86 8.14 -7.89
CA ILE A 137 -11.50 8.46 -9.28
C ILE A 137 -12.65 9.19 -9.96
N ALA A 138 -13.88 8.67 -9.83
CA ALA A 138 -15.07 9.30 -10.42
C ALA A 138 -15.33 10.70 -9.84
N GLN A 139 -15.09 10.88 -8.54
CA GLN A 139 -15.21 12.19 -7.89
C GLN A 139 -14.20 13.21 -8.44
N ILE A 140 -12.96 12.79 -8.71
CA ILE A 140 -11.95 13.65 -9.36
C ILE A 140 -12.41 14.01 -10.77
N LYS A 141 -12.74 13.02 -11.61
CA LYS A 141 -13.17 13.26 -13.00
C LYS A 141 -14.38 14.19 -13.14
N ARG A 142 -15.29 14.17 -12.16
CA ARG A 142 -16.45 15.08 -12.12
C ARG A 142 -16.10 16.50 -11.65
N SER A 143 -15.10 16.63 -10.78
CA SER A 143 -14.83 17.88 -10.05
C SER A 143 -13.60 18.63 -10.55
N CYS A 144 -12.81 18.03 -11.43
CA CYS A 144 -11.52 18.55 -11.89
C CYS A 144 -11.52 18.62 -13.41
N GLU A 145 -10.88 19.67 -13.94
CA GLU A 145 -10.61 19.76 -15.38
C GLU A 145 -9.69 18.61 -15.83
N PRO A 146 -9.95 18.01 -17.00
CA PRO A 146 -9.10 16.97 -17.55
C PRO A 146 -7.63 17.43 -17.64
N GLY A 147 -6.73 16.66 -17.04
CA GLY A 147 -5.30 16.94 -17.08
C GLY A 147 -4.77 17.90 -16.03
N ASP A 148 -5.60 18.50 -15.16
CA ASP A 148 -5.10 19.27 -14.00
C ASP A 148 -4.60 18.33 -12.89
N PRO A 149 -3.28 18.20 -12.69
CA PRO A 149 -2.72 17.27 -11.70
C PRO A 149 -2.83 17.81 -10.27
N PHE A 150 -3.11 19.10 -10.08
CA PHE A 150 -3.17 19.75 -8.79
C PHE A 150 -4.59 19.91 -8.24
N CYS A 151 -5.63 19.67 -9.06
CA CYS A 151 -6.98 19.57 -8.53
C CYS A 151 -7.11 18.39 -7.55
N ARG A 152 -7.61 18.68 -6.34
CA ARG A 152 -7.86 17.72 -5.24
C ARG A 152 -6.62 16.86 -4.89
N PRO A 153 -5.47 17.48 -4.56
CA PRO A 153 -4.20 16.77 -4.42
C PRO A 153 -4.22 15.75 -3.27
N ARG A 154 -4.96 16.06 -2.20
CA ARG A 154 -5.16 15.13 -1.07
C ARG A 154 -5.90 13.85 -1.49
N GLN A 155 -6.91 13.99 -2.34
CA GLN A 155 -7.69 12.84 -2.83
C GLN A 155 -6.87 12.02 -3.84
N ARG A 156 -6.12 12.69 -4.72
CA ARG A 156 -5.15 12.05 -5.62
C ARG A 156 -4.08 11.30 -4.83
N GLN A 157 -3.49 11.90 -3.79
CA GLN A 157 -2.52 11.23 -2.94
C GLN A 157 -3.11 10.01 -2.20
N ALA A 158 -4.37 10.11 -1.75
CA ALA A 158 -5.06 8.96 -1.16
C ALA A 158 -5.24 7.81 -2.16
N LEU A 159 -5.50 8.10 -3.44
CA LEU A 159 -5.55 7.08 -4.50
C LEU A 159 -4.21 6.38 -4.71
N LEU A 160 -3.09 7.13 -4.66
CA LEU A 160 -1.74 6.53 -4.71
C LEU A 160 -1.52 5.57 -3.53
N HIS A 161 -2.01 5.90 -2.33
CA HIS A 161 -1.96 5.02 -1.16
C HIS A 161 -2.75 3.70 -1.35
N TRP A 162 -3.72 3.70 -2.26
CA TRP A 162 -4.55 2.55 -2.63
C TRP A 162 -4.15 1.93 -3.98
N ALA A 163 -2.94 2.21 -4.49
CA ALA A 163 -2.41 1.65 -5.73
C ALA A 163 -3.23 1.98 -7.01
N TYR A 164 -3.97 3.09 -7.01
CA TYR A 164 -4.51 3.72 -8.21
C TYR A 164 -3.60 4.86 -8.64
N ASP A 165 -3.18 4.88 -9.90
CA ASP A 165 -2.29 5.90 -10.45
C ASP A 165 -3.06 7.19 -10.78
N SER A 166 -3.19 8.03 -9.77
CA SER A 166 -3.92 9.29 -9.87
C SER A 166 -3.15 10.43 -10.53
N ARG A 167 -1.91 10.18 -10.98
CA ARG A 167 -1.09 11.17 -11.68
C ARG A 167 -1.60 11.45 -13.09
N THR A 168 -2.31 10.48 -13.67
CA THR A 168 -2.79 10.51 -15.05
C THR A 168 -4.32 10.49 -15.16
N ILE A 169 -5.03 10.75 -14.05
CA ILE A 169 -6.51 10.86 -14.03
C ILE A 169 -6.96 12.24 -14.49
#